data_AF-A0A7X0CYV2-F1
#
_entry.id   AF-A0A7X0CYV2-F1
#
_cell.length_a   1.000
_cell.length_b   1.000
_cell.length_c   1.000
_cell.angle_alpha   90.00
_cell.angle_beta   90.00
_cell.angle_gamma   90.00
#
_symmetry.space_group_name_H-M   'P 1'
#
loop_
_entity.id
_entity.type
_entity.pdbx_description
1 polymer ?
#
loop_
_entity_poly.entity_id
_entity_poly.type
_entity_poly.pdbx_seq_one_letter_code
_entity_poly.pdbx_strand_id
1 'polypeptide(L)'
;MTSLTPQELEGRLNAHRELMIEMLAAMIGGEVTITTFLKKLRDDATFKDNEEDPGVMPDSAFAIENASAREIRAILEAARARASAS
;
A
#
# COMPACT_ATOMS: atom_id res chain seq x y z
N MET A 1 0.15 23.68 -3.31
CA MET A 1 0.49 22.36 -2.75
C MET A 1 -0.03 22.34 -1.34
N THR A 2 -1.03 21.52 -1.04
CA THR A 2 -1.52 21.33 0.33
C THR A 2 -0.43 20.59 1.10
N SER A 3 0.06 21.17 2.19
CA SER A 3 1.02 20.53 3.08
C SER A 3 0.34 19.34 3.78
N LEU A 4 0.99 18.17 3.74
CA LEU A 4 0.53 16.98 4.45
C LEU A 4 0.53 17.24 5.96
N THR A 5 -0.46 16.70 6.65
CA THR A 5 -0.43 16.63 8.12
C THR A 5 0.67 15.65 8.58
N PRO A 6 1.21 15.81 9.80
CA PRO A 6 2.17 14.85 10.35
C PRO A 6 1.66 13.40 10.35
N GLN A 7 0.37 13.20 10.64
CA GLN A 7 -0.29 11.89 10.65
C GLN A 7 -0.33 11.26 9.25
N GLU A 8 -0.63 12.07 8.23
CA GLU A 8 -0.60 11.59 6.85
C GLU A 8 0.83 11.22 6.42
N LEU A 9 1.82 12.05 6.78
CA LEU A 9 3.22 11.75 6.48
C LEU A 9 3.67 10.46 7.16
N GLU A 10 3.33 10.27 8.43
CA GLU A 10 3.63 9.06 9.19
C GLU A 10 2.98 7.83 8.55
N GLY A 11 1.69 7.89 8.23
CA GLY A 11 0.98 6.80 7.56
C GLY A 11 1.63 6.39 6.24
N ARG A 12 1.99 7.37 5.40
CA ARG A 12 2.66 7.13 4.11
C ARG A 12 4.05 6.52 4.29
N LEU A 13 4.83 6.99 5.26
CA LEU A 13 6.16 6.44 5.56
C LEU A 13 6.07 5.00 6.09
N ASN A 14 5.10 4.73 6.96
CA ASN A 14 4.86 3.38 7.49
C ASN A 14 4.45 2.41 6.38
N ALA A 15 3.57 2.83 5.46
CA ALA A 15 3.22 2.04 4.28
C ALA A 15 4.45 1.63 3.45
N HIS A 16 5.37 2.56 3.21
CA HIS A 16 6.61 2.25 2.48
C HIS A 16 7.50 1.30 3.26
N ARG A 17 7.64 1.50 4.57
CA ARG A 17 8.42 0.63 5.44
C ARG A 17 7.92 -0.81 5.39
N GLU A 18 6.61 -1.01 5.55
CA GLU A 18 6.00 -2.34 5.50
C GLU A 18 6.21 -3.01 4.14
N LEU A 19 5.96 -2.30 3.04
CA LEU A 19 6.19 -2.85 1.70
C LEU A 19 7.66 -3.24 1.45
N MET A 20 8.62 -2.45 1.93
CA MET A 20 10.04 -2.81 1.86
C MET A 20 10.36 -4.06 2.67
N ILE A 21 9.79 -4.20 3.87
CA ILE A 21 9.97 -5.38 4.72
C ILE A 21 9.38 -6.62 4.04
N GLU A 22 8.16 -6.54 3.52
CA GLU A 22 7.51 -7.65 2.81
C GLU A 22 8.32 -8.06 1.56
N MET A 23 8.80 -7.09 0.78
CA MET A 23 9.63 -7.35 -0.39
C MET A 23 10.94 -8.05 -0.02
N LEU A 24 11.65 -7.55 1.00
CA LEU A 24 12.90 -8.16 1.46
C LEU A 24 12.66 -9.57 2.04
N ALA A 25 11.59 -9.75 2.83
CA ALA A 25 11.22 -11.05 3.36
C ALA A 25 10.92 -12.06 2.24
N ALA A 26 10.22 -11.62 1.18
CA ALA A 26 9.96 -12.44 0.00
C ALA A 26 11.27 -12.82 -0.71
N MET A 27 12.19 -11.88 -0.90
CA MET A 27 13.49 -12.13 -1.53
C MET A 27 14.35 -13.11 -0.73
N ILE A 28 14.36 -12.99 0.61
CA ILE A 28 15.10 -13.90 1.49
C ILE A 28 14.46 -15.30 1.48
N GLY A 29 13.13 -15.39 1.42
CA GLY A 29 12.38 -16.64 1.40
C GLY A 29 12.46 -17.44 0.09
N GLY A 30 13.19 -16.96 -0.92
CA GLY A 30 13.39 -17.64 -2.20
C GLY A 30 12.21 -17.53 -3.18
N GLU A 31 12.35 -18.18 -4.34
CA GLU A 31 11.50 -17.98 -5.53
C GLU A 31 9.99 -18.24 -5.30
N VAL A 32 9.65 -19.25 -4.48
CA VAL A 32 8.26 -19.58 -4.11
C VAL A 32 7.60 -18.44 -3.31
N THR A 33 8.37 -17.79 -2.43
CA THR A 33 7.88 -16.70 -1.59
C THR A 33 7.70 -15.43 -2.41
N ILE A 34 8.58 -15.17 -3.39
CA ILE A 34 8.44 -14.08 -4.36
C ILE A 34 7.17 -14.24 -5.19
N THR A 35 6.92 -15.42 -5.76
CA THR A 35 5.71 -15.66 -6.57
C THR A 35 4.43 -15.50 -5.75
N THR A 36 4.44 -15.95 -4.50
CA THR A 36 3.31 -15.78 -3.57
C THR A 36 3.07 -14.30 -3.23
N PHE A 37 4.13 -13.55 -2.96
CA PHE A 37 4.07 -12.10 -2.72
C PHE A 37 3.51 -11.36 -3.93
N LEU A 38 4.05 -11.61 -5.13
CA LEU A 38 3.56 -11.00 -6.37
C LEU A 38 2.09 -11.35 -6.66
N LYS A 39 1.67 -12.58 -6.35
CA LYS A 39 0.26 -12.99 -6.46
C LYS A 39 -0.62 -12.20 -5.49
N LYS A 40 -0.23 -12.09 -4.21
CA LYS A 40 -0.96 -11.30 -3.20
C LYS A 40 -1.10 -9.84 -3.64
N LEU A 41 -0.01 -9.22 -4.13
CA LEU A 41 -0.05 -7.84 -4.65
C LEU A 41 -1.04 -7.67 -5.80
N ARG A 42 -1.13 -8.67 -6.70
CA ARG A 42 -2.08 -8.66 -7.81
C ARG A 42 -3.53 -8.85 -7.35
N ASP A 43 -3.75 -9.72 -6.37
CA ASP A 43 -5.08 -10.07 -5.88
C ASP A 43 -5.65 -8.92 -5.02
N ASP A 44 -4.83 -8.28 -4.18
CA ASP A 44 -5.19 -7.08 -3.39
C ASP A 44 -5.58 -5.89 -4.29
N ALA A 45 -4.98 -5.78 -5.48
CA ALA A 45 -5.32 -4.76 -6.47
C ALA A 45 -6.68 -5.01 -7.15
N THR A 46 -7.19 -6.25 -7.14
CA THR A 46 -8.46 -6.60 -7.77
C THR A 46 -9.64 -6.47 -6.81
N PHE A 47 -9.40 -6.60 -5.51
CA PHE A 47 -10.45 -6.60 -4.48
C PHE A 47 -11.00 -5.19 -4.13
N LYS A 48 -10.29 -4.11 -4.48
CA LYS A 48 -10.56 -2.77 -3.91
C LYS A 48 -11.21 -1.73 -4.82
N ASP A 49 -11.69 -2.10 -6.00
CA ASP A 49 -12.46 -1.20 -6.89
C ASP A 49 -13.87 -0.86 -6.34
N ASN A 50 -14.27 -1.39 -5.16
CA ASN A 50 -15.67 -1.37 -4.71
C ASN A 50 -15.99 -0.74 -3.35
N GLU A 51 -15.04 -0.32 -2.49
CA GLU A 51 -15.41 0.25 -1.17
C GLU A 51 -14.41 1.30 -0.66
N GLU A 52 -14.70 2.57 -0.92
CA GLU A 52 -14.27 3.67 -0.06
C GLU A 52 -15.52 4.32 0.56
N ASP A 53 -15.82 3.97 1.81
CA ASP A 53 -16.96 4.49 2.59
C ASP A 53 -16.60 5.89 3.16
N PRO A 54 -17.27 6.98 2.74
CA PRO A 54 -16.94 8.33 3.14
C PRO A 54 -17.76 8.75 4.36
N GLY A 55 -17.18 8.78 5.56
CA GLY A 55 -17.97 9.35 6.66
C GLY A 55 -17.42 9.45 8.08
N VAL A 56 -16.26 8.90 8.44
CA VAL A 56 -15.83 8.91 9.84
C VAL A 56 -14.73 9.95 10.08
N MET A 57 -15.03 10.97 10.89
CA MET A 57 -14.02 11.92 11.41
C MET A 57 -12.95 11.13 12.18
N PRO A 58 -11.67 11.17 11.77
CA PRO A 58 -10.70 10.25 12.33
C PRO A 58 -10.07 10.82 13.60
N ASP A 59 -10.00 9.98 14.64
CA ASP A 59 -8.91 10.05 15.61
C ASP A 59 -7.57 10.03 14.83
N SER A 60 -6.53 10.65 15.39
CA SER A 60 -5.17 10.67 14.86
C SER A 60 -4.68 9.30 14.37
N ALA A 61 -5.01 8.21 15.08
CA ALA A 61 -4.68 6.84 14.69
C ALA A 61 -5.38 6.40 13.38
N PHE A 62 -6.67 6.72 13.22
CA PHE A 62 -7.40 6.45 11.97
C PHE A 62 -6.86 7.27 10.80
N ALA A 63 -6.38 8.49 11.04
CA ALA A 63 -5.76 9.31 10.00
C ALA A 63 -4.46 8.67 9.47
N ILE A 64 -3.62 8.12 10.37
CA ILE A 64 -2.40 7.40 10.02
C ILE A 64 -2.72 6.13 9.23
N GLU A 65 -3.66 5.31 9.72
CA GLU A 65 -4.04 4.05 9.08
C GLU A 65 -4.64 4.29 7.68
N ASN A 66 -5.53 5.27 7.56
CA ASN A 66 -6.13 5.63 6.29
C ASN A 66 -5.08 6.17 5.30
N ALA A 67 -4.17 7.03 5.75
CA ALA A 67 -3.07 7.50 4.92
C ALA A 67 -2.14 6.36 4.47
N SER A 68 -1.83 5.41 5.36
CA SER A 68 -1.08 4.20 5.03
C SER A 68 -1.79 3.36 3.97
N ALA A 69 -3.07 3.06 4.19
CA ALA A 69 -3.85 2.25 3.26
C ALA A 69 -3.98 2.91 1.87
N ARG A 70 -4.18 4.23 1.80
CA ARG A 70 -4.17 4.98 0.53
C ARG A 70 -2.82 4.92 -0.15
N GLU A 71 -1.72 5.07 0.59
CA GLU A 71 -0.39 5.04 0.00
C GLU A 71 -0.05 3.66 -0.55
N ILE A 72 -0.37 2.58 0.17
CA ILE A 72 -0.18 1.22 -0.33
C ILE A 72 -0.94 1.03 -1.65
N ARG A 73 -2.21 1.44 -1.73
CA ARG A 73 -2.99 1.37 -2.99
C ARG A 73 -2.30 2.11 -4.13
N ALA A 74 -1.90 3.36 -3.91
CA ALA A 74 -1.23 4.17 -4.92
C ALA A 74 0.07 3.54 -5.44
N ILE A 75 0.86 2.92 -4.54
CA ILE A 75 2.09 2.21 -4.93
C ILE A 75 1.77 1.00 -5.80
N LEU A 76 0.77 0.20 -5.43
CA LEU A 76 0.38 -0.99 -6.18
C LEU A 76 -0.15 -0.65 -7.57
N GLU A 77 -0.98 0.39 -7.67
CA GLU A 77 -1.48 0.89 -8.96
C GLU A 77 -0.34 1.37 -9.86
N ALA A 78 0.60 2.16 -9.31
CA ALA A 78 1.76 2.64 -10.06
C ALA A 78 2.68 1.49 -10.52
N ALA A 79 2.91 0.49 -9.67
CA ALA A 79 3.66 -0.70 -10.01
C ALA A 79 2.99 -1.49 -11.14
N ARG A 80 1.67 -1.65 -11.08
CA ARG A 80 0.87 -2.32 -12.12
C ARG A 80 0.93 -1.59 -13.45
N ALA A 81 0.71 -0.28 -13.44
CA ALA A 81 0.74 0.53 -14.66
C ALA A 81 2.08 0.37 -15.39
N ARG A 82 3.19 0.32 -14.64
CA ARG A 82 4.54 0.06 -15.19
C ARG A 82 4.68 -1.37 -15.74
N ALA A 83 4.18 -2.36 -15.01
CA ALA A 83 4.23 -3.77 -15.43
C ALA A 83 3.40 -4.05 -16.69
N SER A 84 2.24 -3.42 -16.86
CA SER A 84 1.41 -3.58 -18.06
C SER A 84 1.90 -2.79 -19.26
N ALA A 85 2.76 -1.79 -19.05
CA ALA A 85 3.37 -1.00 -20.11
C ALA A 85 4.67 -1.61 -20.65
N SER A 86 5.13 -2.72 -20.06
CA SER A 86 6.34 -3.48 -20.45
C SER A 86 5.95 -4.72 -21.24
#